data_AF-A0AAC9M147-F1
#
_entry.id   AF-A0AAC9M147-F1
#
_cell.length_a   1.000
_cell.length_b   1.000
_cell.length_c   1.000
_cell.angle_alpha   90.00
_cell.angle_beta   90.00
_cell.angle_gamma   90.00
#
_symmetry.space_group_name_H-M   'P 1'
#
loop_
_entity.id
_entity.type
_entity.pdbx_description
1 polymer ?
#
loop_
_entity_poly.entity_id
_entity_poly.type
_entity_poly.pdbx_seq_one_letter_code
_entity_poly.pdbx_strand_id
1 'polypeptide(L)' 'MKNKLYDNADSFAMSFDEEWENVDCDDIRLKIDKVLELLSDHPFLISNTENARKMAEFRIFSLKKFQ' A
#
# COMPACT_ATOMS: atom_id res chain seq x y z
N MET A 1 -2.52 -10.36 -16.36
CA MET A 1 -1.74 -11.46 -15.75
C MET A 1 -2.19 -11.56 -14.31
N LYS A 2 -2.56 -12.73 -13.76
CA LYS A 2 -2.82 -12.84 -12.31
C LYS A 2 -1.51 -12.46 -11.61
N ASN A 3 -1.46 -11.25 -11.06
CA ASN A 3 -0.25 -10.60 -10.59
C ASN A 3 0.46 -11.53 -9.61
N LYS A 4 1.72 -11.83 -9.90
CA LYS A 4 2.58 -12.56 -8.97
C LYS A 4 2.82 -11.61 -7.79
N LEU A 5 2.12 -11.82 -6.69
CA LEU A 5 2.41 -11.14 -5.44
C LEU A 5 3.67 -11.78 -4.85
N TYR A 6 4.66 -10.95 -4.56
CA TYR A 6 5.89 -11.38 -3.93
C TYR A 6 5.97 -10.81 -2.52
N ASP A 7 6.64 -11.55 -1.64
CA ASP A 7 6.98 -11.11 -0.29
C ASP A 7 8.17 -10.13 -0.34
N ASN A 8 7.93 -8.94 -0.92
CA ASN A 8 8.89 -7.85 -0.94
C ASN A 8 8.20 -6.47 -1.05
N ALA A 9 8.97 -5.44 -0.73
CA ALA A 9 8.51 -4.05 -0.72
C ALA A 9 8.07 -3.55 -2.11
N ASP A 10 8.73 -3.98 -3.18
CA ASP A 10 8.43 -3.52 -4.54
C ASP A 10 7.08 -4.03 -5.05
N SER A 11 6.80 -5.32 -4.82
CA SER A 11 5.50 -5.93 -5.12
C SER A 11 4.37 -5.28 -4.31
N PHE A 12 4.63 -5.03 -3.02
CA PHE A 12 3.67 -4.35 -2.16
C PHE A 12 3.39 -2.94 -2.65
N ALA A 13 4.43 -2.19 -2.97
CA ALA A 13 4.34 -0.84 -3.48
C ALA A 13 3.51 -0.74 -4.78
N MET A 14 3.68 -1.68 -5.71
CA MET A 14 2.89 -1.70 -6.93
C MET A 14 1.40 -1.89 -6.62
N SER A 15 1.08 -2.84 -5.74
CA SER A 15 -0.30 -3.13 -5.33
C SER A 15 -0.91 -1.96 -4.55
N PHE A 16 -0.11 -1.33 -3.68
CA PHE A 16 -0.51 -0.14 -2.92
C PHE A 16 -0.86 1.03 -3.83
N ASP A 17 -0.01 1.32 -4.82
CA ASP A 17 -0.25 2.42 -5.75
C ASP A 17 -1.52 2.18 -6.59
N GLU A 18 -1.80 0.93 -6.98
CA GLU A 18 -3.01 0.54 -7.72
C GLU A 18 -4.28 0.76 -6.87
N GLU A 19 -4.32 0.23 -5.64
CA GLU A 19 -5.48 0.39 -4.76
C GLU A 19 -5.67 1.83 -4.27
N TRP A 20 -4.57 2.59 -4.10
CA TRP A 20 -4.64 3.98 -3.67
C TRP A 20 -5.47 4.86 -4.62
N GLU A 21 -5.35 4.66 -5.93
CA GLU A 21 -6.14 5.40 -6.93
C GLU A 21 -7.62 4.98 -6.92
N ASN A 22 -7.94 3.76 -6.47
CA ASN A 22 -9.30 3.23 -6.44
C ASN A 22 -10.08 3.58 -5.15
N VAL A 23 -9.39 4.01 -4.09
CA VAL A 23 -10.03 4.39 -2.82
C VAL A 23 -10.32 5.89 -2.80
N ASP A 24 -11.60 6.24 -2.78
CA ASP A 24 -12.05 7.62 -2.55
C ASP A 24 -12.13 7.92 -1.04
N CYS A 25 -11.28 8.82 -0.56
CA CYS A 25 -11.19 9.22 0.85
C CYS A 25 -10.31 10.47 1.02
N ASP A 26 -10.89 11.53 1.60
CA ASP A 26 -10.20 12.81 1.82
C ASP A 26 -9.18 12.75 2.97
N ASP A 27 -9.44 11.94 4.00
CA ASP A 27 -8.49 11.76 5.10
C ASP A 27 -7.40 10.76 4.66
N ILE A 28 -6.19 11.29 4.45
CA ILE A 28 -5.02 10.52 3.99
C ILE A 28 -4.69 9.35 4.92
N ARG A 29 -4.78 9.54 6.25
CA ARG A 29 -4.44 8.47 7.21
C ARG A 29 -5.48 7.36 7.15
N LEU A 30 -6.75 7.74 7.10
CA LEU A 30 -7.85 6.79 6.93
C LEU A 30 -7.76 6.07 5.58
N LYS A 31 -7.36 6.78 4.52
CA LYS A 31 -7.16 6.19 3.19
C LYS A 31 -6.04 5.15 3.21
N ILE A 32 -4.92 5.41 3.89
CA ILE A 32 -3.85 4.42 4.08
C ILE A 32 -4.40 3.17 4.77
N ASP A 33 -5.15 3.32 5.86
CA ASP A 33 -5.70 2.18 6.60
C ASP A 33 -6.65 1.33 5.72
N LYS A 34 -7.52 1.98 4.93
CA LYS A 34 -8.41 1.29 3.97
C LYS A 34 -7.63 0.52 2.90
N VAL A 35 -6.59 1.12 2.33
CA VAL A 35 -5.76 0.46 1.32
C VAL A 35 -5.01 -0.73 1.91
N LEU A 36 -4.50 -0.61 3.14
CA LEU A 36 -3.87 -1.73 3.84
C LEU A 36 -4.87 -2.86 4.13
N GLU A 37 -6.11 -2.54 4.46
CA GLU A 37 -7.18 -3.54 4.64
C GLU A 37 -7.49 -4.29 3.33
N LEU A 38 -7.58 -3.58 2.20
CA LEU A 38 -7.74 -4.19 0.87
C LEU A 38 -6.57 -5.11 0.49
N LEU A 39 -5.36 -4.78 0.97
CA LEU A 39 -4.14 -5.54 0.74
C LEU A 39 -3.83 -6.55 1.85
N SER A 40 -4.78 -6.87 2.73
CA SER A 40 -4.60 -7.77 3.88
C SER A 40 -4.01 -9.14 3.53
N ASP A 41 -4.27 -9.65 2.32
CA ASP A 41 -3.73 -10.91 1.80
C ASP A 41 -2.36 -10.77 1.08
N HIS A 42 -1.78 -9.57 1.00
CA HIS A 42 -0.50 -9.35 0.35
C HIS A 42 0.65 -9.98 1.18
N PRO A 43 1.50 -10.85 0.60
CA PRO A 43 2.53 -11.59 1.34
C PRO A 43 3.44 -10.70 2.19
N PHE A 44 3.88 -9.56 1.65
CA PHE A 44 4.71 -8.58 2.37
C PHE A 44 3.99 -7.90 3.55
N LEU A 45 2.68 -7.67 3.46
CA LEU A 45 1.92 -7.08 4.57
C LEU A 45 1.76 -8.08 5.71
N ILE A 46 1.54 -9.36 5.36
CA ILE A 46 1.47 -10.47 6.31
C ILE A 46 2.82 -10.70 6.99
N SER A 47 3.90 -10.78 6.21
CA SER A 47 5.24 -11.09 6.73
C SER A 47 5.86 -9.92 7.51
N ASN A 48 5.54 -8.68 7.13
CA ASN A 48 6.20 -7.49 7.68
C ASN A 48 5.27 -6.27 7.77
N THR A 49 4.24 -6.39 8.59
CA THR A 49 3.17 -5.37 8.73
C THR A 49 3.69 -3.98 9.08
N GLU A 50 4.66 -3.89 9.99
CA GLU A 50 5.25 -2.61 10.38
C GLU A 50 5.95 -1.92 9.20
N ASN A 51 6.76 -2.67 8.44
CA ASN A 51 7.46 -2.10 7.28
C ASN A 51 6.52 -1.80 6.12
N ALA A 52 5.45 -2.59 5.92
CA ALA A 52 4.43 -2.29 4.92
C ALA A 52 3.71 -0.96 5.23
N ARG A 53 3.37 -0.69 6.50
CA ARG A 53 2.81 0.60 6.90
C ARG A 53 3.80 1.75 6.70
N LYS A 54 5.06 1.59 7.13
CA LYS A 54 6.12 2.59 6.89
C LYS A 54 6.32 2.88 5.40
N MET A 55 6.24 1.86 4.55
CA MET A 55 6.33 1.99 3.09
C MET A 55 5.14 2.79 2.53
N ALA A 56 3.92 2.50 2.97
CA ALA A 56 2.73 3.24 2.58
C ALA A 56 2.85 4.73 2.97
N GLU A 57 3.23 5.02 4.21
CA GLU A 57 3.45 6.40 4.68
C GLU A 57 4.56 7.10 3.87
N PHE A 58 5.67 6.42 3.60
CA PHE A 58 6.77 6.96 2.78
C PHE A 58 6.32 7.29 1.34
N ARG A 59 5.53 6.41 0.72
CA ARG A 59 4.97 6.61 -0.63
C ARG A 59 4.13 7.88 -0.72
N ILE A 60 3.28 8.11 0.27
CA ILE A 60 2.38 9.26 0.29
C ILE A 60 3.13 10.55 0.67
N PHE A 61 3.84 10.53 1.80
CA PHE A 61 4.38 11.77 2.38
C PHE A 61 5.75 12.16 1.85
N SER A 62 6.61 11.20 1.49
CA SER A 62 8.00 11.48 1.08
C SER A 62 8.18 11.55 -0.43
N LEU A 63 7.53 10.66 -1.20
CA LEU A 63 7.66 10.67 -2.66
C LEU A 63 6.74 11.69 -3.34
N LYS A 64 5.78 12.28 -2.61
CA LYS A 64 4.74 13.19 -3.16
C LYS A 64 4.05 12.64 -4.40
N LYS A 65 3.99 11.31 -4.52
CA LYS A 65 3.59 10.61 -5.74
C LYS A 65 2.13 10.90 -6.11
N PHE A 66 1.33 11.30 -5.13
CA PHE A 66 -0.11 11.52 -5.22
C PHE A 66 -0.53 12.94 -4.79
N GLN A 67 0.38 13.93 -4.89
CA GLN A 67 0.05 15.35 -4.71
C GLN A 67 -0.43 15.99 -6.01
#